data_AF-A0A0H2R5X5-F1
#
_entry.id   AF-A0A0H2R5X5-F1
#
_cell.length_a   1.000
_cell.length_b   1.000
_cell.length_c   1.000
_cell.angle_alpha   90.00
_cell.angle_beta   90.00
_cell.angle_gamma   90.00
#
_symmetry.space_group_name_H-M   'P 1'
#
loop_
_entity.id
_entity.type
_entity.pdbx_description
1 polymer ?
#
loop_
_entity_poly.entity_id
_entity_poly.type
_entity_poly.pdbx_seq_one_letter_code
_entity_poly.pdbx_strand_id
1 'polypeptide(L)'
;MSYDYYASNPRLHGEALTRTDTRSTSSTATEDDRVGAGRTMDKWLQKIGRRFESLLNRWANQRGMGPVPLAQEIRRLTNHNGKIVLERCSLPPRQVSRSEMRALKKRCNKLLKFVGSTELSTQLDALDEVMALAIEDSLLRTIFSECGLAPLEPQYNEMELQSRSTKALASIEERSTHELWYSLYSFNEYSPIKFYEKRIREFLLYVPL
;
A
#
# COMPACT_ATOMS: atom_id res chain seq x y z
N MET A 1 -38.64 22.05 2.29
CA MET A 1 -37.80 20.85 2.48
C MET A 1 -36.74 21.20 3.51
N SER A 2 -36.96 20.74 4.75
CA SER A 2 -36.17 21.09 5.93
C SER A 2 -35.15 19.98 6.16
N TYR A 3 -33.87 20.34 6.33
CA TYR A 3 -32.81 19.39 6.67
C TYR A 3 -32.60 19.42 8.17
N ASP A 4 -33.02 18.35 8.84
CA ASP A 4 -32.79 18.15 10.27
C ASP A 4 -31.33 17.75 10.51
N TYR A 5 -30.66 18.62 11.25
CA TYR A 5 -29.26 18.57 11.63
C TYR A 5 -29.09 17.59 12.80
N TYR A 6 -28.52 16.40 12.56
CA TYR A 6 -28.30 15.44 13.64
C TYR A 6 -27.18 15.89 14.58
N ALA A 7 -27.59 16.21 15.81
CA ALA A 7 -26.74 16.45 16.97
C ALA A 7 -25.96 15.17 17.34
N SER A 8 -24.63 15.27 17.34
CA SER A 8 -23.74 14.22 17.84
C SER A 8 -23.41 14.48 19.31
N ASN A 9 -23.79 13.54 20.19
CA ASN A 9 -23.47 13.52 21.61
C ASN A 9 -22.04 12.98 21.84
N PRO A 10 -21.14 13.70 22.53
CA PRO A 10 -19.90 13.12 23.03
C PRO A 10 -20.16 12.41 24.36
N ARG A 11 -20.28 11.08 24.33
CA ARG A 11 -20.20 10.27 25.55
C ARG A 11 -18.73 10.12 25.94
N LEU A 12 -18.30 10.97 26.87
CA LEU A 12 -17.08 10.82 27.67
C LEU A 12 -17.20 9.53 28.50
N HIS A 13 -16.56 8.46 28.03
CA HIS A 13 -16.32 7.28 28.86
C HIS A 13 -15.13 7.54 29.77
N GLY A 14 -15.41 7.63 31.07
CA GLY A 14 -14.41 7.76 32.12
C GLY A 14 -13.48 6.56 32.13
N GLU A 15 -12.18 6.83 32.03
CA GLU A 15 -11.10 5.89 32.26
C GLU A 15 -11.08 5.50 33.74
N ALA A 16 -11.51 4.27 34.03
CA ALA A 16 -11.33 3.66 35.34
C ALA A 16 -9.86 3.21 35.48
N LEU A 17 -9.07 4.01 36.19
CA LEU A 17 -7.73 3.65 36.64
C LEU A 17 -7.78 2.41 37.54
N THR A 18 -7.44 1.26 36.97
CA THR A 18 -7.23 0.01 37.73
C THR A 18 -5.79 -0.05 38.20
N ARG A 19 -5.61 0.17 39.50
CA ARG A 19 -4.34 0.03 40.23
C ARG A 19 -3.88 -1.42 40.14
N THR A 20 -2.78 -1.67 39.42
CA THR A 20 -2.14 -2.98 39.35
C THR A 20 -1.23 -3.15 40.57
N ASP A 21 -1.60 -4.07 41.46
CA ASP A 21 -0.76 -4.42 42.61
C ASP A 21 0.45 -5.23 42.16
N THR A 22 1.63 -4.64 42.35
CA THR A 22 2.94 -5.23 42.11
C THR A 22 3.18 -6.36 43.11
N ARG A 23 2.81 -7.60 42.75
CA ARG A 23 3.17 -8.80 43.53
C ARG A 23 4.63 -9.16 43.25
N SER A 24 5.53 -8.59 44.03
CA SER A 24 6.95 -8.97 44.10
C SER A 24 7.08 -10.45 44.49
N THR A 25 7.30 -11.31 43.49
CA THR A 25 7.68 -12.70 43.69
C THR A 25 9.19 -12.80 43.57
N SER A 26 9.84 -12.68 44.73
CA SER A 26 11.24 -13.07 44.94
C SER A 26 11.37 -14.58 44.77
N SER A 27 11.90 -15.03 43.63
CA SER A 27 12.40 -16.39 43.43
C SER A 27 13.87 -16.34 43.06
N THR A 28 14.70 -16.23 44.10
CA THR A 28 16.10 -16.68 44.09
C THR A 28 16.13 -18.21 44.05
N ALA A 29 16.32 -18.83 42.88
CA ALA A 29 17.00 -20.12 42.68
C ALA A 29 16.77 -20.72 41.27
N THR A 30 17.51 -20.23 40.28
CA THR A 30 18.16 -21.11 39.30
C THR A 30 19.39 -20.38 38.78
N GLU A 31 20.54 -20.85 39.24
CA GLU A 31 21.88 -20.50 38.83
C GLU A 31 22.13 -21.01 37.40
N ASP A 32 21.34 -20.52 36.43
CA ASP A 32 21.34 -20.99 35.03
C ASP A 32 22.13 -20.06 34.10
N ASP A 33 22.86 -19.09 34.67
CA ASP A 33 23.76 -18.18 33.95
C ASP A 33 25.23 -18.61 34.05
N ARG A 34 25.48 -19.93 34.08
CA ARG A 34 26.83 -20.44 33.83
C ARG A 34 27.08 -20.44 32.32
N VAL A 35 28.13 -19.74 31.92
CA VAL A 35 28.62 -19.59 30.55
C VAL A 35 29.08 -20.96 30.02
N GLY A 36 28.14 -21.80 29.60
CA GLY A 36 28.45 -23.06 28.94
C GLY A 36 28.89 -22.80 27.50
N ALA A 37 29.97 -23.47 27.05
CA ALA A 37 30.52 -23.34 25.70
C ALA A 37 29.47 -23.51 24.58
N GLY A 38 28.40 -24.29 24.84
CA GLY A 38 27.29 -24.47 23.91
C GLY A 38 26.48 -23.21 23.59
N ARG A 39 26.30 -22.27 24.54
CA ARG A 39 25.54 -21.02 24.30
C ARG A 39 26.28 -20.03 23.42
N THR A 40 27.62 -20.05 23.44
CA THR A 40 28.43 -19.19 22.57
C THR A 40 28.30 -19.62 21.11
N MET A 41 28.25 -20.93 20.85
CA MET A 41 28.10 -21.48 19.50
C MET A 41 26.70 -21.23 18.93
N ASP A 42 25.65 -21.37 19.75
CA ASP A 42 24.26 -21.04 19.35
C ASP A 42 24.12 -19.58 18.91
N LYS A 43 24.64 -18.63 19.71
CA LYS A 43 24.65 -17.20 19.34
C LYS A 43 25.40 -16.94 18.04
N TRP A 44 26.49 -17.64 17.79
CA TRP A 44 27.27 -17.51 16.55
C TRP A 44 26.50 -18.04 15.34
N LEU A 45 25.86 -19.21 15.45
CA LEU A 45 25.03 -19.78 14.39
C LEU A 45 23.82 -18.90 14.09
N GLN A 46 23.14 -18.36 15.09
CA GLN A 46 22.04 -17.41 14.89
C GLN A 46 22.50 -16.12 14.17
N LYS A 47 23.70 -15.62 14.49
CA LYS A 47 24.25 -14.43 13.82
C LYS A 47 24.59 -14.71 12.36
N ILE A 48 25.04 -15.92 12.05
CA ILE A 48 25.29 -16.37 10.68
C ILE A 48 23.99 -16.55 9.92
N GLY A 49 22.98 -17.20 10.51
CA GLY A 49 21.66 -17.37 9.92
C GLY A 49 21.08 -16.04 9.45
N ARG A 50 21.06 -15.02 10.32
CA ARG A 50 20.59 -13.67 9.98
C ARG A 50 21.39 -13.00 8.85
N ARG A 51 22.69 -13.26 8.76
CA ARG A 51 23.53 -12.76 7.65
C ARG A 51 23.22 -13.46 6.33
N PHE A 52 23.01 -14.77 6.35
CA PHE A 52 22.62 -15.51 5.14
C PHE A 52 21.23 -15.09 4.67
N GLU A 53 20.28 -14.94 5.58
CA GLU A 53 18.93 -14.48 5.28
C GLU A 53 18.92 -13.09 4.64
N SER A 54 19.63 -12.13 5.22
CA SER A 54 19.75 -10.78 4.64
C SER A 54 20.44 -10.76 3.27
N LEU A 55 21.45 -11.62 3.05
CA LEU A 55 22.09 -11.77 1.73
C LEU A 55 21.13 -12.39 0.70
N LEU A 56 20.38 -13.43 1.07
CA LEU A 56 19.39 -14.05 0.20
C LEU A 56 18.26 -13.09 -0.13
N ASN A 57 17.79 -12.32 0.86
CA ASN A 57 16.73 -11.34 0.63
C ASN A 57 17.22 -10.22 -0.31
N ARG A 58 18.44 -9.72 -0.10
CA ARG A 58 19.07 -8.75 -1.00
C ARG A 58 19.25 -9.32 -2.42
N TRP A 59 19.65 -10.58 -2.54
CA TRP A 59 19.84 -11.23 -3.82
C TRP A 59 18.51 -11.49 -4.55
N ALA A 60 17.46 -11.87 -3.83
CA ALA A 60 16.11 -11.99 -4.36
C ALA A 60 15.62 -10.64 -4.90
N ASN A 61 15.83 -9.56 -4.14
CA ASN A 61 15.50 -8.21 -4.58
C ASN A 61 16.30 -7.80 -5.82
N GLN A 62 17.61 -8.08 -5.86
CA GLN A 62 18.47 -7.81 -7.02
C GLN A 62 18.06 -8.62 -8.26
N ARG A 63 17.54 -9.83 -8.09
CA ARG A 63 17.05 -10.67 -9.21
C ARG A 63 15.63 -10.34 -9.64
N GLY A 64 15.08 -9.21 -9.19
CA GLY A 64 13.73 -8.80 -9.57
C GLY A 64 12.63 -9.66 -8.93
N MET A 65 12.96 -10.38 -7.85
CA MET A 65 12.00 -11.23 -7.14
C MET A 65 11.34 -10.51 -5.96
N GLY A 66 11.69 -9.26 -5.68
CA GLY A 66 11.07 -8.45 -4.63
C GLY A 66 9.73 -7.83 -5.05
N PRO A 67 9.03 -7.17 -4.11
CA PRO A 67 7.76 -6.49 -4.36
C PRO A 67 7.91 -5.33 -5.37
N VAL A 68 8.96 -4.51 -5.25
CA VAL A 68 9.16 -3.33 -6.11
C VAL A 68 9.35 -3.70 -7.59
N PRO A 69 10.25 -4.62 -7.99
CA PRO A 69 10.37 -5.03 -9.39
C PRO A 69 9.11 -5.71 -9.94
N LEU A 70 8.38 -6.45 -9.08
CA LEU A 70 7.12 -7.07 -9.47
C LEU A 70 6.04 -6.01 -9.75
N ALA A 71 5.96 -4.97 -8.93
CA ALA A 71 5.06 -3.84 -9.14
C ALA A 71 5.40 -3.06 -10.43
N GLN A 72 6.70 -2.90 -10.74
CA GLN A 72 7.13 -2.35 -12.03
C GLN A 72 6.70 -3.23 -13.21
N GLU A 73 6.75 -4.55 -13.09
CA GLU A 73 6.24 -5.46 -14.12
C GLU A 73 4.72 -5.30 -14.31
N ILE A 74 3.96 -5.16 -13.21
CA ILE A 74 2.52 -4.87 -13.26
C ILE A 74 2.27 -3.56 -14.02
N ARG A 75 3.00 -2.48 -13.67
CA ARG A 75 2.92 -1.18 -14.37
C ARG A 75 3.23 -1.30 -15.87
N ARG A 76 4.20 -2.14 -16.25
CA ARG A 76 4.52 -2.37 -17.67
C ARG A 76 3.37 -3.10 -18.39
N LEU A 77 2.77 -4.11 -17.77
CA LEU A 77 1.63 -4.85 -18.34
C LEU A 77 0.39 -3.97 -18.47
N THR A 78 0.13 -3.08 -17.51
CA THR A 78 -0.97 -2.10 -17.60
C THR A 78 -0.65 -0.93 -18.54
N ASN A 79 0.57 -0.90 -19.11
CA ASN A 79 1.08 0.14 -19.99
C ASN A 79 1.12 1.54 -19.31
N HIS A 80 1.47 1.56 -18.02
CA HIS A 80 1.66 2.76 -17.20
C HIS A 80 3.02 3.43 -17.40
N ASN A 81 3.78 3.05 -18.42
CA ASN A 81 5.21 3.30 -18.50
C ASN A 81 5.61 4.74 -18.87
N GLY A 82 4.77 5.74 -18.58
CA GLY A 82 5.14 7.15 -18.78
C GLY A 82 3.99 8.15 -18.92
N LYS A 83 2.73 7.70 -19.02
CA LYS A 83 1.60 8.63 -19.06
C LYS A 83 1.36 9.21 -17.67
N ILE A 84 1.35 10.54 -17.58
CA ILE A 84 0.99 11.29 -16.38
C ILE A 84 -0.40 10.82 -15.93
N VAL A 85 -0.63 10.67 -14.63
CA VAL A 85 -1.92 10.21 -14.04
C VAL A 85 -3.11 10.93 -14.68
N LEU A 86 -2.96 12.23 -14.96
CA LEU A 86 -3.97 13.07 -15.61
C LEU A 86 -4.41 12.55 -16.97
N GLU A 87 -3.47 12.16 -17.85
CA GLU A 87 -3.79 11.65 -19.20
C GLU A 87 -4.55 10.33 -19.16
N ARG A 88 -4.43 9.58 -18.05
CA ARG A 88 -5.13 8.30 -17.88
C ARG A 88 -6.59 8.50 -17.51
N CYS A 89 -6.89 9.57 -16.76
CA CYS A 89 -8.26 9.90 -16.37
C CYS A 89 -9.16 10.21 -17.56
N SER A 90 -8.59 10.79 -18.63
CA SER A 90 -9.35 11.19 -19.82
C SER A 90 -9.50 10.07 -20.86
N LEU A 91 -8.80 8.94 -20.70
CA LEU A 91 -8.89 7.81 -21.63
C LEU A 91 -10.04 6.88 -21.25
N PRO A 92 -10.80 6.37 -22.24
CA PRO A 92 -11.85 5.40 -21.98
C PRO A 92 -11.26 4.13 -21.33
N PRO A 93 -12.05 3.40 -20.51
CA PRO A 93 -11.59 2.17 -19.87
C PRO A 93 -10.95 1.22 -20.88
N ARG A 94 -9.68 0.89 -20.67
CA ARG A 94 -8.96 -0.01 -21.56
C ARG A 94 -9.59 -1.39 -21.49
N GLN A 95 -9.96 -1.94 -22.64
CA GLN A 95 -10.29 -3.35 -22.75
C GLN A 95 -9.00 -4.17 -22.63
N VAL A 96 -8.89 -4.95 -21.55
CA VAL A 96 -7.78 -5.86 -21.32
C VAL A 96 -8.20 -7.25 -21.76
N SER A 97 -7.35 -7.92 -22.54
CA SER A 97 -7.65 -9.28 -23.00
C SER A 97 -7.74 -10.26 -21.83
N ARG A 98 -8.48 -11.37 -22.01
CA ARG A 98 -8.64 -12.39 -20.97
C ARG A 98 -7.30 -12.98 -20.50
N SER A 99 -6.33 -13.11 -21.40
CA SER A 99 -4.97 -13.59 -21.09
C SER A 99 -4.18 -12.57 -20.28
N GLU A 100 -4.21 -11.28 -20.64
CA GLU A 100 -3.55 -10.21 -19.89
C GLU A 100 -4.15 -10.08 -18.48
N MET A 101 -5.48 -10.14 -18.37
CA MET A 101 -6.18 -10.11 -17.08
C MET A 101 -5.72 -11.26 -16.16
N ARG A 102 -5.60 -12.48 -16.69
CA ARG A 102 -5.08 -13.64 -15.94
C ARG A 102 -3.62 -13.42 -15.51
N ALA A 103 -2.79 -12.85 -16.38
CA ALA A 103 -1.41 -12.55 -16.07
C ALA A 103 -1.30 -11.50 -14.95
N LEU A 104 -2.07 -10.40 -15.04
CA LEU A 104 -2.16 -9.37 -14.00
C LEU A 104 -2.61 -9.97 -12.67
N LYS A 105 -3.71 -10.74 -12.67
CA LYS A 105 -4.21 -11.41 -11.45
C LYS A 105 -3.16 -12.31 -10.81
N LYS A 106 -2.38 -13.04 -11.61
CA LYS A 106 -1.26 -13.87 -11.11
C LYS A 106 -0.16 -13.02 -10.47
N ARG A 107 0.18 -11.87 -11.05
CA ARG A 107 1.20 -10.95 -10.52
C ARG A 107 0.72 -10.23 -9.26
N CYS A 108 -0.51 -9.74 -9.23
CA CYS A 108 -1.13 -9.14 -8.04
C CYS A 108 -1.21 -10.13 -6.88
N ASN A 109 -1.63 -11.38 -7.13
CA ASN A 109 -1.58 -12.43 -6.10
C ASN A 109 -0.16 -12.69 -5.58
N LYS A 110 0.84 -12.66 -6.47
CA LYS A 110 2.24 -12.80 -6.05
C LYS A 110 2.69 -11.60 -5.21
N LEU A 111 2.23 -10.38 -5.51
CA LEU A 111 2.51 -9.19 -4.72
C LEU A 111 1.89 -9.29 -3.32
N LEU A 112 0.62 -9.73 -3.22
CA LEU A 112 -0.05 -9.95 -1.93
C LEU A 112 0.64 -11.01 -1.06
N LYS A 113 1.31 -11.99 -1.66
CA LYS A 113 2.13 -12.93 -0.89
C LYS A 113 3.32 -12.27 -0.19
N PHE A 114 3.87 -11.17 -0.73
CA PHE A 114 4.93 -10.43 -0.04
C PHE A 114 4.41 -9.64 1.15
N VAL A 115 3.15 -9.21 1.14
CA VAL A 115 2.50 -8.61 2.32
C VAL A 115 2.42 -9.62 3.47
N GLY A 116 2.20 -10.89 3.16
CA GLY A 116 2.25 -12.00 4.13
C GLY A 116 3.66 -12.53 4.45
N SER A 117 4.73 -11.84 4.03
CA SER A 117 6.10 -12.25 4.35
C SER A 117 6.39 -12.13 5.86
N THR A 118 7.30 -12.95 6.39
CA THR A 118 7.76 -12.83 7.78
C THR A 118 8.72 -11.66 7.99
N GLU A 119 9.27 -11.11 6.91
CA GLU A 119 10.24 -10.02 6.93
C GLU A 119 9.53 -8.67 6.84
N LEU A 120 9.51 -7.92 7.95
CA LEU A 120 8.80 -6.63 8.07
C LEU A 120 9.14 -5.65 6.94
N SER A 121 10.43 -5.50 6.60
CA SER A 121 10.85 -4.60 5.51
C SER A 121 10.18 -4.94 4.17
N THR A 122 10.05 -6.23 3.87
CA THR A 122 9.42 -6.72 2.63
C THR A 122 7.91 -6.51 2.67
N GLN A 123 7.27 -6.66 3.83
CA GLN A 123 5.84 -6.38 3.99
C GLN A 123 5.53 -4.91 3.75
N LEU A 124 6.31 -4.00 4.35
CA LEU A 124 6.13 -2.56 4.21
C LEU A 124 6.31 -2.11 2.75
N ASP A 125 7.36 -2.59 2.07
CA ASP A 125 7.58 -2.31 0.64
C ASP A 125 6.42 -2.84 -0.22
N ALA A 126 5.91 -4.05 0.09
CA ALA A 126 4.79 -4.63 -0.64
C ALA A 126 3.49 -3.84 -0.45
N LEU A 127 3.22 -3.38 0.78
CA LEU A 127 2.05 -2.56 1.09
C LEU A 127 2.08 -1.21 0.38
N ASP A 128 3.24 -0.54 0.35
CA ASP A 128 3.42 0.71 -0.37
C ASP A 128 3.13 0.54 -1.86
N GLU A 129 3.63 -0.55 -2.47
CA GLU A 129 3.40 -0.84 -3.88
C GLU A 129 1.94 -1.21 -4.18
N VAL A 130 1.27 -1.98 -3.30
CA VAL A 130 -0.17 -2.27 -3.43
C VAL A 130 -0.99 -0.98 -3.37
N MET A 131 -0.70 -0.11 -2.39
CA MET A 131 -1.35 1.18 -2.24
C MET A 131 -1.14 2.06 -3.49
N ALA A 132 0.09 2.20 -3.96
CA ALA A 132 0.41 2.98 -5.15
C ALA A 132 -0.32 2.45 -6.39
N LEU A 133 -0.27 1.14 -6.65
CA LEU A 133 -0.97 0.52 -7.79
C LEU A 133 -2.50 0.68 -7.71
N ALA A 134 -3.09 0.57 -6.52
CA ALA A 134 -4.53 0.74 -6.33
C ALA A 134 -4.98 2.19 -6.55
N ILE A 135 -4.14 3.17 -6.19
CA ILE A 135 -4.37 4.60 -6.44
C ILE A 135 -4.19 4.93 -7.92
N GLU A 136 -3.17 4.36 -8.58
CA GLU A 136 -2.82 4.63 -9.98
C GLU A 136 -3.82 4.07 -11.00
N ASP A 137 -4.48 2.93 -10.71
CA ASP A 137 -5.34 2.22 -11.67
C ASP A 137 -6.56 1.54 -11.02
N SER A 138 -7.75 1.96 -11.45
CA SER A 138 -9.03 1.38 -11.00
C SER A 138 -9.22 -0.08 -11.42
N LEU A 139 -8.57 -0.52 -12.50
CA LEU A 139 -8.56 -1.93 -12.90
C LEU A 139 -7.77 -2.77 -11.89
N LEU A 140 -6.58 -2.32 -11.50
CA LEU A 140 -5.74 -3.03 -10.53
C LEU A 140 -6.44 -3.12 -9.18
N ARG A 141 -7.14 -2.06 -8.77
CA ARG A 141 -8.01 -2.08 -7.59
C ARG A 141 -9.05 -3.20 -7.63
N THR A 142 -9.77 -3.30 -8.75
CA THR A 142 -10.77 -4.36 -8.96
C THR A 142 -10.10 -5.73 -8.86
N ILE A 143 -8.94 -5.90 -9.51
CA ILE A 143 -8.18 -7.15 -9.44
C ILE A 143 -7.74 -7.47 -8.00
N PHE A 144 -7.29 -6.49 -7.21
CA PHE A 144 -6.92 -6.72 -5.81
C PHE A 144 -8.12 -7.16 -4.97
N SER A 145 -9.28 -6.52 -5.13
CA SER A 145 -10.50 -6.95 -4.45
C SER A 145 -10.89 -8.40 -4.79
N GLU A 146 -10.68 -8.84 -6.04
CA GLU A 146 -10.92 -10.22 -6.45
C GLU A 146 -9.87 -11.24 -5.99
N CYS A 147 -8.65 -10.79 -5.66
CA CYS A 147 -7.59 -11.68 -5.18
C CYS A 147 -7.77 -12.07 -3.71
N GLY A 148 -8.65 -11.37 -2.99
CA GLY A 148 -8.86 -11.54 -1.55
C GLY A 148 -7.92 -10.65 -0.75
N LEU A 149 -8.48 -9.97 0.25
CA LEU A 149 -7.77 -8.98 1.07
C LEU A 149 -7.24 -9.55 2.39
N ALA A 150 -7.47 -10.84 2.66
CA ALA A 150 -6.98 -11.51 3.87
C ALA A 150 -5.48 -11.31 4.15
N PRO A 151 -4.57 -11.30 3.14
CA PRO A 151 -3.15 -11.05 3.39
C PRO A 151 -2.83 -9.63 3.87
N LEU A 152 -3.76 -8.68 3.74
CA LEU A 152 -3.57 -7.31 4.23
C LEU A 152 -3.83 -7.20 5.73
N GLU A 153 -4.54 -8.14 6.36
CA GLU A 153 -4.69 -8.16 7.82
C GLU A 153 -3.34 -8.53 8.47
N PRO A 154 -2.68 -7.59 9.15
CA PRO A 154 -1.36 -7.83 9.70
C PRO A 154 -1.47 -8.84 10.85
N GLN A 155 -0.62 -9.87 10.81
CA GLN A 155 -0.53 -10.86 11.89
C GLN A 155 0.23 -10.34 13.11
N TYR A 156 0.90 -9.21 12.95
CA TYR A 156 1.81 -8.63 13.93
C TYR A 156 1.29 -7.27 14.41
N ASN A 157 1.70 -6.89 15.63
CA ASN A 157 1.20 -5.70 16.33
C ASN A 157 2.06 -4.44 16.10
N GLU A 158 2.89 -4.39 15.06
CA GLU A 158 3.65 -3.18 14.75
C GLU A 158 2.71 -2.10 14.23
N MET A 159 2.69 -0.96 14.91
CA MET A 159 1.86 0.19 14.57
C MET A 159 2.07 0.67 13.13
N GLU A 160 3.32 0.64 12.63
CA GLU A 160 3.63 1.04 11.25
C GLU A 160 2.97 0.09 10.23
N LEU A 161 3.07 -1.22 10.46
CA LEU A 161 2.49 -2.24 9.59
C LEU A 161 0.96 -2.11 9.56
N GLN A 162 0.33 -1.93 10.72
CA GLN A 162 -1.11 -1.70 10.84
C GLN A 162 -1.56 -0.44 10.09
N SER A 163 -0.82 0.67 10.23
CA SER A 163 -1.13 1.92 9.54
C SER A 163 -1.07 1.75 8.01
N ARG A 164 -0.01 1.13 7.49
CA ARG A 164 0.15 0.90 6.04
C ARG A 164 -0.87 -0.10 5.50
N SER A 165 -1.16 -1.17 6.25
CA SER A 165 -2.22 -2.12 5.92
C SER A 165 -3.58 -1.44 5.79
N THR A 166 -3.95 -0.64 6.79
CA THR A 166 -5.23 0.09 6.79
C THR A 166 -5.32 1.04 5.59
N LYS A 167 -4.24 1.76 5.28
CA LYS A 167 -4.18 2.65 4.11
C LYS A 167 -4.28 1.88 2.79
N ALA A 168 -3.63 0.74 2.67
CA ALA A 168 -3.71 -0.11 1.49
C ALA A 168 -5.12 -0.67 1.30
N LEU A 169 -5.76 -1.16 2.38
CA LEU A 169 -7.16 -1.59 2.39
C LEU A 169 -8.11 -0.47 1.95
N ALA A 170 -8.01 0.70 2.58
CA ALA A 170 -8.80 1.87 2.22
C ALA A 170 -8.60 2.23 0.74
N SER A 171 -7.37 2.23 0.24
CA SER A 171 -7.08 2.51 -1.17
C SER A 171 -7.72 1.50 -2.13
N ILE A 172 -7.93 0.26 -1.69
CA ILE A 172 -8.59 -0.78 -2.48
C ILE A 172 -10.12 -0.67 -2.40
N GLU A 173 -10.67 -0.47 -1.20
CA GLU A 173 -12.12 -0.49 -0.95
C GLU A 173 -12.82 0.82 -1.32
N GLU A 174 -12.12 1.96 -1.20
CA GLU A 174 -12.72 3.29 -1.28
C GLU A 174 -12.90 3.76 -2.74
N ARG A 175 -13.72 3.01 -3.47
CA ARG A 175 -14.07 3.27 -4.88
C ARG A 175 -14.80 4.60 -5.05
N SER A 176 -15.74 4.90 -4.15
CA SER A 176 -16.54 6.14 -4.18
C SER A 176 -15.65 7.38 -4.11
N THR A 177 -14.68 7.40 -3.20
CA THR A 177 -13.74 8.51 -3.05
C THR A 177 -12.96 8.72 -4.34
N HIS A 178 -12.44 7.65 -4.97
CA HIS A 178 -11.77 7.79 -6.25
C HIS A 178 -12.69 8.26 -7.37
N GLU A 179 -13.92 7.78 -7.46
CA GLU A 179 -14.90 8.28 -8.43
C GLU A 179 -15.17 9.79 -8.23
N LEU A 180 -15.23 10.25 -6.97
CA LEU A 180 -15.31 11.68 -6.65
C LEU A 180 -14.07 12.43 -7.13
N TRP A 181 -12.86 11.94 -6.84
CA TRP A 181 -11.61 12.53 -7.35
C TRP A 181 -11.61 12.59 -8.89
N TYR A 182 -12.00 11.51 -9.57
CA TYR A 182 -12.12 11.48 -11.04
C TYR A 182 -13.11 12.51 -11.56
N SER A 183 -14.27 12.66 -10.89
CA SER A 183 -15.26 13.67 -11.28
C SER A 183 -14.73 15.10 -11.12
N LEU A 184 -14.00 15.38 -10.04
CA LEU A 184 -13.37 16.68 -9.78
C LEU A 184 -12.27 17.00 -10.79
N TYR A 185 -11.41 16.02 -11.12
CA TYR A 185 -10.37 16.19 -12.14
C TYR A 185 -10.97 16.39 -13.53
N SER A 186 -12.03 15.66 -13.87
CA SER A 186 -12.75 15.84 -15.14
C SER A 186 -13.37 17.24 -15.25
N PHE A 187 -13.85 17.79 -14.13
CA PHE A 187 -14.35 19.17 -14.07
C PHE A 187 -13.24 20.20 -14.31
N ASN A 188 -12.01 19.90 -13.87
CA ASN A 188 -10.88 20.83 -13.97
C ASN A 188 -10.19 20.79 -15.34
N GLU A 189 -10.43 19.78 -16.19
CA GLU A 189 -10.05 19.85 -17.61
C GLU A 189 -10.87 20.88 -18.40
N TYR A 190 -12.04 21.26 -17.88
CA TYR A 190 -12.79 22.46 -18.26
C TYR A 190 -12.38 23.70 -17.44
N SER A 191 -11.15 23.74 -16.92
CA SER A 191 -10.63 24.96 -16.32
C SER A 191 -10.66 26.08 -17.36
N PRO A 192 -11.27 27.24 -17.03
CA PRO A 192 -11.35 28.40 -17.91
C PRO A 192 -9.97 28.82 -18.45
N ILE A 193 -8.89 28.48 -17.75
CA ILE A 193 -7.51 28.84 -18.11
C ILE A 193 -7.12 28.28 -19.48
N LYS A 194 -7.43 27.00 -19.79
CA LYS A 194 -7.16 26.42 -21.13
C LYS A 194 -8.08 27.01 -22.21
N PHE A 195 -9.29 27.40 -21.84
CA PHE A 195 -10.21 28.12 -22.72
C PHE A 195 -9.67 29.52 -23.06
N TYR A 196 -9.14 30.25 -22.08
CA TYR A 196 -8.50 31.55 -22.30
C TYR A 196 -7.21 31.42 -23.10
N GLU A 197 -6.38 30.41 -22.86
CA GLU A 197 -5.12 30.23 -23.60
C GLU A 197 -5.37 29.92 -25.10
N LYS A 198 -6.36 29.08 -25.41
CA LYS A 198 -6.80 28.83 -26.79
C LYS A 198 -7.33 30.09 -27.44
N ARG A 199 -8.17 30.85 -26.73
CA ARG A 199 -8.79 32.09 -27.25
C ARG A 199 -7.76 33.21 -27.45
N ILE A 200 -6.73 33.29 -26.61
CA ILE A 200 -5.61 34.23 -26.77
C ILE A 200 -4.76 33.86 -27.99
N ARG A 201 -4.48 32.56 -28.22
CA ARG A 201 -3.78 32.12 -29.43
C ARG A 201 -4.57 32.39 -30.71
N GLU A 202 -5.88 32.16 -30.69
CA GLU A 202 -6.76 32.52 -31.81
C GLU A 202 -6.77 34.04 -32.03
N PHE A 203 -6.84 34.86 -30.98
CA PHE A 203 -6.77 36.32 -31.11
C PHE A 203 -5.44 36.81 -31.71
N LEU A 204 -4.30 36.23 -31.30
CA LEU A 204 -2.98 36.61 -31.81
C LEU A 204 -2.75 36.27 -33.30
N LEU A 205 -3.51 35.32 -33.86
CA LEU A 205 -3.46 34.97 -35.28
C LEU A 205 -4.23 35.96 -36.18
N TYR A 206 -5.11 36.78 -35.61
CA TYR A 206 -5.95 37.73 -36.34
C TYR A 206 -5.51 39.19 -36.21
N VAL A 207 -4.39 39.48 -35.54
CA VAL A 207 -3.82 40.82 -35.52
C VAL A 207 -2.80 40.92 -36.66
N PRO A 208 -3.12 41.59 -37.78
CA PRO A 208 -2.13 41.87 -38.82
C PRO A 208 -1.06 42.81 -38.26
N LEU A 209 0.21 42.46 -38.51
CA LEU A 209 1.39 43.26 -38.19
C LEU A 209 1.39 44.60 -38.94
#